data_AF-K0V3N7-F1
#
_entry.id   AF-K0V3N7-F1
#
_cell.length_a   1.000
_cell.length_b   1.000
_cell.length_c   1.000
_cell.angle_alpha   90.00
_cell.angle_beta   90.00
_cell.angle_gamma   90.00
#
_symmetry.space_group_name_H-M   'P 1'
#
loop_
_entity.id
_entity.type
_entity.pdbx_description
1 polymer ?
#
loop_
_entity_poly.entity_id
_entity_poly.type
_entity_poly.pdbx_seq_one_letter_code
_entity_poly.pdbx_strand_id
1 'polypeptide(L)'
;MAQRKNGRGHRHHRTAAGSSGSTSVTASRALHSVAPAADGAPPAAHDASIWGRRRVLLLNSTFEPLTALPLRRAVIMLMCGKADVVHDDPVGPVIHSATRAIVVPTVIRLRTFVRVPYRARIPMTRAALMHRDRFRCAYCGAKADTVDHVVPRSRGGAHSWENCVAACSSCNHRKADRLLSELGWAMHTTPLPPKGQHWRLLSSVKELDPAWVRYLGEGAA
;
A
#
# COMPACT_ATOMS: atom_id res chain seq x y z
N MET A 1 -22.55 -27.86 63.12
CA MET A 1 -23.85 -28.14 62.47
C MET A 1 -23.69 -27.81 61.00
N ALA A 2 -23.42 -28.77 60.13
CA ALA A 2 -24.32 -29.79 59.57
C ALA A 2 -24.82 -29.40 58.16
N GLN A 3 -24.25 -30.08 57.16
CA GLN A 3 -24.84 -30.61 55.92
C GLN A 3 -26.02 -29.87 55.26
N ARG A 4 -26.01 -29.77 53.91
CA ARG A 4 -26.77 -30.71 53.05
C ARG A 4 -26.65 -30.43 51.54
N LYS A 5 -26.55 -31.55 50.82
CA LYS A 5 -26.76 -31.75 49.38
C LYS A 5 -28.24 -31.62 49.00
N ASN A 6 -28.52 -31.32 47.73
CA ASN A 6 -29.49 -31.97 46.81
C ASN A 6 -29.46 -31.18 45.48
N GLY A 7 -29.45 -31.74 44.26
CA GLY A 7 -29.86 -33.06 43.78
C GLY A 7 -31.21 -32.97 43.08
N ARG A 8 -31.22 -32.92 41.73
CA ARG A 8 -32.27 -33.34 40.74
C ARG A 8 -31.86 -32.80 39.36
N GLY A 9 -31.92 -33.49 38.23
CA GLY A 9 -32.44 -34.82 37.87
C GLY A 9 -33.07 -34.76 36.46
N HIS A 10 -33.08 -35.92 35.77
CA HIS A 10 -33.73 -36.31 34.49
C HIS A 10 -32.79 -36.38 33.26
N ARG A 11 -32.33 -37.57 32.81
CA ARG A 11 -33.00 -38.72 32.11
C ARG A 11 -33.63 -38.31 30.78
N HIS A 12 -33.65 -39.05 29.67
CA HIS A 12 -33.07 -40.30 29.13
C HIS A 12 -33.36 -40.26 27.61
N HIS A 13 -32.54 -40.88 26.76
CA HIS A 13 -32.91 -41.99 25.85
C HIS A 13 -32.01 -42.12 24.61
N ARG A 14 -31.48 -43.34 24.44
CA ARG A 14 -30.96 -43.94 23.21
C ARG A 14 -32.10 -44.23 22.24
N THR A 15 -31.83 -44.15 20.94
CA THR A 15 -32.02 -45.20 19.89
C THR A 15 -31.51 -44.65 18.55
N ALA A 16 -30.48 -45.25 17.95
CA ALA A 16 -30.57 -46.24 16.86
C ALA A 16 -31.07 -45.66 15.52
N ALA A 17 -30.18 -45.61 14.53
CA ALA A 17 -30.54 -45.55 13.11
C ALA A 17 -29.51 -46.36 12.32
N GLY A 18 -29.99 -47.43 11.71
CA GLY A 18 -29.26 -48.27 10.79
C GLY A 18 -29.32 -47.75 9.35
N SER A 19 -28.30 -48.18 8.61
CA SER A 19 -28.30 -48.65 7.23
C SER A 19 -28.79 -47.78 6.06
N SER A 20 -27.87 -47.76 5.08
CA SER A 20 -28.05 -47.94 3.64
C SER A 20 -28.46 -46.75 2.79
N GLY A 21 -27.52 -46.34 1.94
CA GLY A 21 -27.73 -45.49 0.77
C GLY A 21 -26.48 -45.51 -0.10
N SER A 22 -26.38 -46.49 -0.99
CA SER A 22 -25.37 -46.58 -2.04
C SER A 22 -25.44 -45.38 -2.97
N THR A 23 -24.32 -44.71 -3.24
CA THR A 23 -24.22 -43.80 -4.38
C THR A 23 -22.95 -44.07 -5.18
N SER A 24 -23.19 -44.16 -6.48
CA SER A 24 -22.32 -44.39 -7.62
C SER A 24 -20.98 -43.67 -7.59
N VAL A 25 -19.93 -44.44 -7.89
CA VAL A 25 -18.58 -43.98 -8.21
C VAL A 25 -18.63 -43.16 -9.49
N THR A 26 -18.44 -41.84 -9.37
CA THR A 26 -18.14 -40.97 -10.51
C THR A 26 -16.66 -40.62 -10.41
N ALA A 27 -15.86 -41.14 -11.34
CA ALA A 27 -14.43 -40.90 -11.42
C ALA A 27 -14.16 -39.42 -11.68
N SER A 28 -13.78 -38.68 -10.63
CA SER A 28 -13.20 -37.33 -10.78
C SER A 28 -11.78 -37.47 -11.27
N ARG A 29 -11.57 -37.09 -12.53
CA ARG A 29 -10.31 -37.09 -13.26
C ARG A 29 -9.34 -36.09 -12.59
N ALA A 30 -8.41 -36.63 -11.81
CA ALA A 30 -7.40 -35.88 -11.09
C ALA A 30 -6.41 -35.17 -12.04
N LEU A 31 -6.25 -33.88 -11.75
CA LEU A 31 -5.12 -32.96 -11.91
C LEU A 31 -3.85 -33.46 -12.63
N HIS A 32 -3.45 -32.66 -13.61
CA HIS A 32 -2.13 -32.52 -14.24
C HIS A 32 -0.95 -33.08 -13.42
N SER A 33 -0.30 -34.11 -13.96
CA SER A 33 1.03 -34.54 -13.53
C SER A 33 2.09 -33.61 -14.15
N VAL A 34 2.89 -32.95 -13.30
CA VAL A 34 4.11 -32.23 -13.72
C VAL A 34 5.28 -33.17 -13.45
N ALA A 35 5.99 -33.59 -14.50
CA ALA A 35 7.22 -34.36 -14.37
C ALA A 35 8.37 -33.47 -13.84
N PRO A 36 9.30 -34.00 -13.03
CA PRO A 36 10.44 -33.23 -12.55
C PRO A 36 11.58 -33.29 -13.59
N ALA A 37 12.17 -32.14 -13.90
CA ALA A 37 13.48 -32.08 -14.55
C ALA A 37 14.44 -31.36 -13.61
N ALA A 38 15.58 -32.01 -13.36
CA ALA A 38 16.59 -31.65 -12.38
C ALA A 38 17.60 -30.62 -12.90
N ASP A 39 18.19 -29.92 -11.91
CA ASP A 39 19.50 -29.26 -11.84
C ASP A 39 19.90 -28.13 -12.81
N GLY A 40 20.09 -26.93 -12.24
CA GLY A 40 20.93 -25.88 -12.81
C GLY A 40 20.58 -24.45 -12.42
N ALA A 41 21.30 -23.91 -11.42
CA ALA A 41 21.38 -22.51 -10.98
C ALA A 41 20.23 -21.95 -10.11
N PRO A 42 20.54 -21.22 -9.01
CA PRO A 42 19.52 -20.50 -8.26
C PRO A 42 18.92 -19.39 -9.14
N PRO A 43 17.59 -19.31 -9.32
CA PRO A 43 17.00 -18.19 -10.04
C PRO A 43 17.36 -16.91 -9.30
N ALA A 44 18.03 -16.00 -10.01
CA ALA A 44 18.36 -14.67 -9.53
C ALA A 44 17.11 -14.02 -8.91
N ALA A 45 17.29 -13.33 -7.79
CA ALA A 45 16.26 -12.71 -6.96
C ALA A 45 15.47 -11.58 -7.68
N HIS A 46 14.70 -11.94 -8.71
CA HIS A 46 13.98 -11.00 -9.58
C HIS A 46 12.49 -11.30 -9.73
N ASP A 47 11.86 -12.14 -8.91
CA ASP A 47 10.40 -12.33 -8.97
C ASP A 47 9.64 -11.46 -7.97
N ALA A 48 9.90 -10.16 -8.00
CA ALA A 48 8.95 -9.23 -7.44
C ALA A 48 7.84 -9.02 -8.46
N SER A 49 6.80 -9.85 -8.37
CA SER A 49 5.53 -9.77 -9.07
C SER A 49 5.26 -8.38 -9.69
N ILE A 50 5.19 -8.31 -11.03
CA ILE A 50 4.97 -7.06 -11.79
C ILE A 50 3.79 -6.24 -11.28
N TRP A 51 2.82 -6.92 -10.65
CA TRP A 51 1.61 -6.37 -10.05
C TRP A 51 1.86 -5.44 -8.86
N GLY A 52 2.95 -5.65 -8.10
CA GLY A 52 3.24 -4.91 -6.87
C GLY A 52 4.16 -3.71 -7.07
N ARG A 53 5.14 -3.83 -7.97
CA ARG A 53 6.16 -2.80 -8.21
C ARG A 53 5.68 -1.69 -9.14
N ARG A 54 4.96 -2.04 -10.21
CA ARG A 54 4.60 -1.05 -11.24
C ARG A 54 3.44 -0.16 -10.81
N ARG A 55 3.60 1.12 -11.08
CA ARG A 55 2.58 2.15 -10.92
C ARG A 55 2.15 2.65 -12.28
N VAL A 56 0.90 3.06 -12.40
CA VAL A 56 0.28 3.58 -13.62
C VAL A 56 -0.34 4.93 -13.28
N LEU A 57 -0.04 5.97 -14.08
CA LEU A 57 -0.60 7.30 -13.87
C LEU A 57 -2.05 7.30 -14.32
N LEU A 58 -2.95 7.69 -13.42
CA LEU A 58 -4.35 7.94 -13.74
C LEU A 58 -4.56 9.42 -14.03
N LEU A 59 -5.08 9.70 -15.22
CA LEU A 59 -5.50 11.02 -15.65
C LEU A 59 -7.03 11.15 -15.56
N ASN A 60 -7.48 12.38 -15.35
CA ASN A 60 -8.86 12.77 -15.57
C ASN A 60 -9.18 12.74 -17.08
N SER A 61 -10.46 12.76 -17.45
CA SER A 61 -10.87 12.85 -18.87
C SER A 61 -10.27 14.06 -19.60
N THR A 62 -9.94 15.13 -18.86
CA THR A 62 -9.27 16.37 -19.28
C THR A 62 -7.73 16.27 -19.33
N PHE A 63 -7.14 15.08 -19.15
CA PHE A 63 -5.69 14.82 -19.08
C PHE A 63 -4.96 15.38 -17.86
N GLU A 64 -5.67 15.94 -16.89
CA GLU A 64 -5.08 16.37 -15.61
C GLU A 64 -4.68 15.14 -14.76
N PRO A 65 -3.50 15.11 -14.15
CA PRO A 65 -3.06 13.97 -13.33
C PRO A 65 -3.82 13.90 -12.00
N LEU A 66 -4.36 12.72 -11.70
CA LEU A 66 -5.17 12.45 -10.50
C LEU A 66 -4.41 11.68 -9.42
N THR A 67 -3.93 10.49 -9.75
CA THR A 67 -3.24 9.59 -8.80
C THR A 67 -2.30 8.62 -9.54
N ALA A 68 -1.34 8.01 -8.84
CA ALA A 68 -0.58 6.86 -9.33
C ALA A 68 -1.18 5.58 -8.72
N LEU A 69 -1.67 4.66 -9.55
CA LEU A 69 -2.34 3.44 -9.13
C LEU A 69 -1.42 2.21 -9.25
N PRO A 70 -1.60 1.16 -8.43
CA PRO A 70 -1.01 -0.15 -8.71
C PRO A 70 -1.50 -0.70 -10.06
N LEU A 71 -0.61 -1.36 -10.81
CA LEU A 71 -0.90 -1.95 -12.12
C LEU A 71 -2.19 -2.80 -12.13
N ARG A 72 -2.37 -3.64 -11.10
CA ARG A 72 -3.58 -4.47 -10.96
C ARG A 72 -4.88 -3.65 -11.02
N ARG A 73 -4.91 -2.50 -10.34
CA ARG A 73 -6.11 -1.64 -10.32
C ARG A 73 -6.31 -0.95 -11.67
N ALA A 74 -5.24 -0.53 -12.34
CA ALA A 74 -5.31 0.04 -13.67
C ALA A 74 -5.90 -0.96 -14.68
N VAL A 75 -5.43 -2.21 -14.68
CA VAL A 75 -5.95 -3.28 -15.53
C VAL A 75 -7.43 -3.54 -15.27
N ILE A 76 -7.85 -3.59 -14.00
CA ILE A 76 -9.29 -3.72 -13.66
C ILE A 76 -10.10 -2.57 -14.25
N MET A 77 -9.60 -1.33 -14.18
CA MET A 77 -10.29 -0.17 -14.76
C MET A 77 -10.43 -0.25 -16.28
N LEU A 78 -9.40 -0.72 -16.98
CA LEU A 78 -9.44 -0.98 -18.42
C LEU A 78 -10.44 -2.08 -18.76
N MET A 79 -10.40 -3.20 -18.05
CA MET A 79 -11.28 -4.35 -18.30
C MET A 79 -12.76 -4.02 -18.08
N CYS A 80 -13.06 -3.22 -17.05
CA CYS A 80 -14.40 -2.71 -16.77
C CYS A 80 -14.83 -1.54 -17.67
N GLY A 81 -14.01 -1.12 -18.64
CA GLY A 81 -14.34 -0.01 -19.55
C GLY A 81 -14.45 1.36 -18.89
N LYS A 82 -13.80 1.56 -17.73
CA LYS A 82 -13.82 2.83 -16.97
C LYS A 82 -12.74 3.81 -17.43
N ALA A 83 -11.69 3.30 -18.07
CA ALA A 83 -10.55 4.06 -18.50
C ALA A 83 -10.03 3.55 -19.85
N ASP A 84 -9.30 4.42 -20.55
CA ASP A 84 -8.59 4.11 -21.78
C ASP A 84 -7.08 4.20 -21.56
N VAL A 85 -6.31 3.41 -22.32
CA VAL A 85 -4.85 3.51 -22.35
C VAL A 85 -4.47 4.78 -23.12
N VAL A 86 -3.56 5.58 -22.56
CA VAL A 86 -2.96 6.73 -23.23
C VAL A 86 -1.53 6.42 -23.64
N HIS A 87 -0.78 5.77 -22.74
CA HIS A 87 0.57 5.27 -23.00
C HIS A 87 0.69 3.86 -22.45
N ASP A 88 1.34 3.00 -23.21
CA ASP A 88 1.75 1.66 -22.81
C ASP A 88 3.29 1.55 -22.80
N ASP A 89 3.78 0.45 -22.24
CA ASP A 89 5.19 0.05 -22.28
C ASP A 89 5.36 -0.93 -23.45
N PRO A 90 5.79 -0.49 -24.66
CA PRO A 90 5.82 -1.33 -25.86
C PRO A 90 6.83 -2.48 -25.77
N VAL A 91 7.83 -2.36 -24.89
CA VAL A 91 8.82 -3.40 -24.60
C VAL A 91 8.44 -4.17 -23.32
N GLY A 92 7.35 -3.75 -22.67
CA GLY A 92 6.84 -4.31 -21.44
C GLY A 92 6.13 -5.65 -21.62
N PRO A 93 5.87 -6.36 -20.50
CA PRO A 93 5.15 -7.62 -20.54
C PRO A 93 3.70 -7.41 -21.00
N VAL A 94 3.14 -8.41 -21.66
CA VAL A 94 1.72 -8.44 -22.05
C VAL A 94 0.94 -9.25 -21.02
N ILE A 95 -0.16 -8.66 -20.55
CA ILE A 95 -1.09 -9.31 -19.63
C ILE A 95 -2.17 -10.00 -20.45
N HIS A 96 -2.31 -11.30 -20.27
CA HIS A 96 -3.28 -12.12 -20.99
C HIS A 96 -4.45 -12.55 -20.09
N SER A 97 -5.63 -12.63 -20.70
CA SER A 97 -6.78 -13.38 -20.22
C SER A 97 -7.25 -14.33 -21.32
N ALA A 98 -8.23 -15.18 -21.03
CA ALA A 98 -8.79 -16.09 -22.03
C ALA A 98 -9.34 -15.38 -23.29
N THR A 99 -9.71 -14.10 -23.17
CA THR A 99 -10.36 -13.34 -24.25
C THR A 99 -9.68 -12.02 -24.60
N ARG A 100 -8.61 -11.63 -23.88
CA ARG A 100 -7.98 -10.31 -24.05
C ARG A 100 -6.47 -10.39 -23.86
N ALA A 101 -5.75 -9.52 -24.56
CA ALA A 101 -4.35 -9.23 -24.33
C ALA A 101 -4.21 -7.72 -24.11
N ILE A 102 -3.50 -7.32 -23.06
CA ILE A 102 -3.29 -5.93 -22.66
C ILE A 102 -1.80 -5.72 -22.47
N VAL A 103 -1.17 -4.90 -23.31
CA VAL A 103 0.19 -4.41 -23.05
C VAL A 103 0.17 -3.60 -21.76
N VAL A 104 1.18 -3.75 -20.90
CA VAL A 104 1.19 -3.06 -19.61
C VAL A 104 1.07 -1.54 -19.83
N PRO A 105 0.03 -0.89 -19.27
CA PRO A 105 -0.14 0.54 -19.41
C PRO A 105 0.81 1.29 -18.48
N THR A 106 1.32 2.43 -18.94
CA THR A 106 2.07 3.39 -18.12
C THR A 106 1.19 4.57 -17.72
N VAL A 107 0.24 4.96 -18.58
CA VAL A 107 -0.72 6.04 -18.34
C VAL A 107 -2.11 5.62 -18.83
N ILE A 108 -3.12 5.80 -17.97
CA ILE A 108 -4.53 5.59 -18.30
C ILE A 108 -5.35 6.85 -18.02
N ARG A 109 -6.45 7.02 -18.76
CA ARG A 109 -7.35 8.17 -18.63
C ARG A 109 -8.77 7.72 -18.33
N LEU A 110 -9.42 8.36 -17.36
CA LEU A 110 -10.85 8.14 -17.11
C LEU A 110 -11.70 8.55 -18.32
N ARG A 111 -12.71 7.74 -18.64
CA ARG A 111 -13.70 8.09 -19.67
C ARG A 111 -14.66 9.19 -19.22
N THR A 112 -14.91 9.29 -17.93
CA THR A 112 -15.79 10.29 -17.32
C THR A 112 -14.98 11.31 -16.54
N PHE A 113 -15.44 12.56 -16.57
CA PHE A 113 -14.85 13.62 -15.77
C PHE A 113 -15.15 13.41 -14.29
N VAL A 114 -14.12 13.51 -13.47
CA VAL A 114 -14.26 13.54 -12.01
C VAL A 114 -13.78 14.90 -11.51
N ARG A 115 -14.69 15.65 -10.88
CA ARG A 115 -14.31 16.86 -10.15
C ARG A 115 -13.60 16.44 -8.86
N VAL A 116 -12.31 16.77 -8.75
CA VAL A 116 -11.58 16.64 -7.49
C VAL A 116 -11.78 17.94 -6.72
N PRO A 117 -12.66 18.00 -5.70
CA PRO A 117 -12.88 19.22 -4.95
C PRO A 117 -11.60 19.55 -4.20
N TYR A 118 -10.90 20.58 -4.66
CA TYR A 118 -9.80 21.29 -3.98
C TYR A 118 -8.67 20.37 -3.46
N ARG A 119 -7.43 20.55 -3.94
CA ARG A 119 -6.20 19.88 -3.42
C ARG A 119 -5.83 20.35 -1.99
N ALA A 120 -6.81 20.47 -1.10
CA ALA A 120 -6.78 21.39 0.04
C ALA A 120 -5.70 21.06 1.08
N ARG A 121 -5.40 19.80 1.36
CA ARG A 121 -4.31 19.42 2.26
C ARG A 121 -3.74 18.06 1.88
N ILE A 122 -2.43 17.98 1.75
CA ILE A 122 -1.73 16.69 1.64
C ILE A 122 -1.91 15.99 2.98
N PRO A 123 -2.60 14.83 3.04
CA PRO A 123 -2.80 14.14 4.31
C PRO A 123 -1.45 13.69 4.87
N MET A 124 -1.22 13.99 6.15
CA MET A 124 0.00 13.59 6.84
C MET A 124 -0.12 12.14 7.28
N THR A 125 0.26 11.24 6.39
CA THR A 125 0.41 9.81 6.69
C THR A 125 1.85 9.52 7.09
N ARG A 126 2.10 8.44 7.85
CA ARG A 126 3.46 8.00 8.17
C ARG A 126 4.32 7.86 6.92
N ALA A 127 3.83 7.19 5.88
CA ALA A 127 4.58 7.01 4.64
C ALA A 127 4.96 8.35 3.98
N ALA A 128 4.03 9.29 3.95
CA ALA A 128 4.26 10.62 3.41
C ALA A 128 5.29 11.41 4.25
N LEU A 129 5.18 11.37 5.58
CA LEU A 129 6.14 12.02 6.48
C LEU A 129 7.56 11.46 6.32
N MET A 130 7.68 10.14 6.29
CA MET A 130 8.96 9.47 6.07
C MET A 130 9.57 9.84 4.71
N HIS A 131 8.75 9.97 3.67
CA HIS A 131 9.22 10.39 2.36
C HIS A 131 9.65 11.87 2.35
N ARG A 132 8.89 12.77 2.97
CA ARG A 132 9.25 14.20 3.12
C ARG A 132 10.64 14.35 3.74
N ASP A 133 10.91 13.60 4.79
CA ASP A 133 12.17 13.66 5.55
C ASP A 133 13.25 12.74 4.96
N ARG A 134 13.05 12.21 3.75
CA ARG A 134 13.98 11.33 3.03
C ARG A 134 14.44 10.12 3.84
N PHE A 135 13.56 9.61 4.71
CA PHE A 135 13.85 8.52 5.64
C PHE A 135 15.06 8.79 6.55
N ARG A 136 15.33 10.07 6.86
CA ARG A 136 16.41 10.48 7.77
C ARG A 136 15.84 11.03 9.07
N CYS A 137 16.52 10.70 10.16
CA CYS A 137 16.17 11.17 11.49
C CYS A 137 16.41 12.68 11.57
N ALA A 138 15.40 13.44 11.95
CA ALA A 138 15.49 14.89 12.09
C ALA A 138 16.52 15.34 13.15
N TYR A 139 16.87 14.46 14.09
CA TYR A 139 17.78 14.77 15.20
C TYR A 139 19.23 14.38 14.95
N CYS A 140 19.49 13.19 14.38
CA CYS A 140 20.86 12.69 14.20
C CYS A 140 21.24 12.38 12.74
N GLY A 141 20.32 12.54 11.78
CA GLY A 141 20.56 12.28 10.36
C GLY A 141 20.64 10.80 9.95
N ALA A 142 20.68 9.87 10.91
CA ALA A 142 20.66 8.42 10.66
C ALA A 142 19.35 7.97 10.01
N LYS A 143 19.26 6.70 9.61
CA LYS A 143 18.04 6.13 9.03
C LYS A 143 16.88 6.23 10.03
N ALA A 144 15.77 6.83 9.61
CA ALA A 144 14.55 6.90 10.39
C ALA A 144 13.66 5.68 10.15
N ASP A 145 12.93 5.30 11.19
CA ASP A 145 12.00 4.19 11.24
C ASP A 145 10.73 4.51 12.05
N THR A 146 10.72 5.61 12.78
CA THR A 146 9.59 6.06 13.61
C THR A 146 9.17 7.49 13.26
N VAL A 147 8.01 7.87 13.75
CA VAL A 147 7.50 9.25 13.70
C VAL A 147 7.54 9.79 15.12
N ASP A 148 8.09 10.98 15.29
CA ASP A 148 8.12 11.69 16.56
C ASP A 148 7.42 13.05 16.44
N HIS A 149 6.85 13.51 17.55
CA HIS A 149 6.28 14.85 17.67
C HIS A 149 7.31 15.76 18.35
N VAL A 150 7.81 16.77 17.65
CA VAL A 150 8.81 17.73 18.15
C VAL A 150 8.38 18.31 19.49
N VAL A 151 7.14 18.79 19.57
CA VAL A 151 6.42 19.03 20.82
C VAL A 151 5.61 17.77 21.14
N PRO A 152 5.89 17.06 22.24
CA PRO A 152 5.17 15.84 22.61
C PRO A 152 3.67 16.07 22.78
N ARG A 153 2.87 15.05 22.48
CA ARG A 153 1.41 15.09 22.67
C ARG A 153 0.98 15.37 24.10
N SER A 154 1.72 14.84 25.08
CA SER A 154 1.49 15.10 26.51
C SER A 154 1.67 16.58 26.88
N ARG A 155 2.38 17.35 26.06
CA ARG A 155 2.62 18.79 26.22
C ARG A 155 1.82 19.63 25.22
N GLY A 156 0.73 19.09 24.67
CA GLY A 156 -0.18 19.81 23.77
C GLY A 156 0.26 19.86 22.30
N GLY A 157 1.30 19.12 21.91
CA GLY A 157 1.74 19.06 20.52
C GLY A 157 0.70 18.45 19.57
N ALA A 158 0.42 19.15 18.47
CA ALA A 158 -0.53 18.69 17.45
C ALA A 158 0.06 17.58 16.56
N HIS A 159 -0.79 16.71 16.02
CA HIS A 159 -0.40 15.75 14.99
C HIS A 159 -0.50 16.40 13.59
N SER A 160 0.47 17.27 13.28
CA SER A 160 0.51 18.07 12.04
C SER A 160 1.88 18.01 11.34
N TRP A 161 1.95 18.50 10.10
CA TRP A 161 3.20 18.53 9.33
C TRP A 161 4.29 19.35 10.03
N GLU A 162 3.90 20.38 10.76
CA GLU A 162 4.75 21.36 11.45
C GLU A 162 5.27 20.84 12.79
N ASN A 163 4.78 19.70 13.27
CA ASN A 163 5.18 19.13 14.55
C ASN A 163 5.66 17.67 14.44
N CYS A 164 5.25 16.93 13.41
CA CYS A 164 5.71 15.57 13.20
C CYS A 164 6.99 15.55 12.35
N VAL A 165 7.94 14.70 12.72
CA VAL A 165 9.20 14.44 12.00
C VAL A 165 9.52 12.95 11.96
N ALA A 166 10.28 12.53 10.95
CA ALA A 166 10.89 11.20 10.93
C ALA A 166 12.04 11.15 11.96
N ALA A 167 12.05 10.11 12.79
CA ALA A 167 13.08 9.89 13.81
C ALA A 167 13.54 8.43 13.79
N CYS A 168 14.78 8.18 14.24
CA CYS A 168 15.22 6.83 14.55
C CYS A 168 14.71 6.42 15.94
N SER A 169 14.49 5.13 16.14
CA SER A 169 14.01 4.57 17.41
C SER A 169 14.84 5.01 18.62
N SER A 170 16.17 5.10 18.50
CA SER A 170 17.05 5.50 19.61
C SER A 170 16.89 6.98 20.01
N CYS A 171 16.84 7.90 19.05
CA CYS A 171 16.59 9.32 19.32
C CYS A 171 15.16 9.53 19.82
N ASN A 172 14.17 8.87 19.21
CA ASN A 172 12.77 8.98 19.62
C ASN A 172 12.59 8.52 21.09
N HIS A 173 13.16 7.37 21.46
CA HIS A 173 13.12 6.88 22.83
C HIS A 173 13.87 7.81 23.80
N ARG A 174 15.03 8.34 23.40
CA ARG A 174 15.77 9.31 24.22
C ARG A 174 15.01 10.61 24.38
N LYS A 175 14.27 11.07 23.38
CA LYS A 175 13.49 12.29 23.51
C LYS A 175 12.27 12.09 24.41
N ALA A 176 11.53 11.00 24.21
CA ALA A 176 10.32 10.69 24.97
C ALA A 176 9.35 11.90 25.01
N ASP A 177 8.93 12.32 26.19
CA ASP A 177 8.02 13.45 26.44
C ASP A 177 8.74 14.77 26.73
N ARG A 178 10.04 14.86 26.42
CA ARG A 178 10.84 16.08 26.58
C ARG A 178 10.77 16.99 25.36
N LEU A 179 10.87 18.28 25.62
CA LEU A 179 11.08 19.32 24.62
C LEU A 179 12.54 19.32 24.17
N LEU A 180 12.79 19.80 22.96
CA LEU A 180 14.16 19.90 22.43
C LEU A 180 15.04 20.82 23.30
N SER A 181 14.47 21.89 23.86
CA SER A 181 15.16 22.79 24.77
C SER A 181 15.65 22.11 26.04
N GLU A 182 14.89 21.16 26.60
CA GLU A 182 15.28 20.39 27.80
C GLU A 182 16.44 19.44 27.53
N LEU A 183 16.63 19.03 26.26
CA LEU A 183 17.71 18.17 25.82
C LEU A 183 18.93 18.94 25.30
N GLY A 184 18.82 20.28 25.17
CA GLY A 184 19.80 21.09 24.45
C GLY A 184 19.90 20.73 22.96
N TRP A 185 18.84 20.14 22.38
CA TRP A 185 18.80 19.76 20.98
C TRP A 185 18.33 20.92 20.12
N ALA A 186 18.90 21.03 18.93
CA ALA A 186 18.43 21.93 17.88
C ALA A 186 18.02 21.11 16.65
N MET A 187 16.97 21.54 15.97
CA MET A 187 16.62 20.95 14.67
C MET A 187 17.46 21.57 13.56
N HIS A 188 17.91 20.73 12.63
CA HIS A 188 18.59 21.19 11.42
C HIS A 188 17.64 21.84 10.41
N THR A 189 16.34 21.53 10.48
CA THR A 189 15.35 22.02 9.53
C THR A 189 13.99 22.14 10.22
N THR A 190 13.30 23.24 9.96
CA THR A 190 11.92 23.43 10.43
C THR A 190 10.97 22.51 9.66
N PRO A 191 10.21 21.64 10.34
CA PRO A 191 9.24 20.79 9.68
C PRO A 191 8.13 21.66 9.07
N LEU A 192 7.94 21.52 7.76
CA LEU A 192 6.90 22.23 7.01
C LEU A 192 6.11 21.22 6.17
N PRO A 193 4.87 21.54 5.79
CA PRO A 193 4.12 20.73 4.85
C PRO A 193 4.85 20.71 3.49
N PRO A 194 4.86 19.55 2.80
CA PRO A 194 5.45 19.48 1.47
C PRO A 194 4.72 20.38 0.48
N LYS A 195 5.47 20.95 -0.46
CA LYS A 195 4.96 21.81 -1.54
C LYS A 195 4.86 21.02 -2.84
N GLY A 196 3.99 21.49 -3.75
CA GLY A 196 3.85 20.93 -5.10
C GLY A 196 2.51 20.26 -5.34
N GLN A 197 1.87 20.60 -6.46
CA GLN A 197 0.54 20.12 -6.84
C GLN A 197 0.49 18.58 -6.97
N HIS A 198 1.63 17.98 -7.33
CA HIS A 198 1.78 16.56 -7.59
C HIS A 198 2.57 15.82 -6.51
N TRP A 199 2.96 16.46 -5.41
CA TRP A 199 3.76 15.80 -4.37
C TRP A 199 3.10 14.52 -3.84
N ARG A 200 1.77 14.53 -3.70
CA ARG A 200 1.00 13.32 -3.31
C ARG A 200 1.19 12.16 -4.29
N LEU A 201 1.30 12.45 -5.58
CA LEU A 201 1.56 11.45 -6.63
C LEU A 201 2.96 10.88 -6.44
N LEU A 202 3.93 11.79 -6.40
CA LEU A 202 5.36 11.49 -6.43
C LEU A 202 5.85 10.84 -5.14
N SER A 203 5.28 11.18 -3.99
CA SER A 203 5.69 10.66 -2.67
C SER A 203 5.59 9.13 -2.54
N SER A 204 4.77 8.49 -3.38
CA SER A 204 4.55 7.04 -3.40
C SER A 204 5.25 6.31 -4.54
N VAL A 205 5.93 7.05 -5.43
CA VAL A 205 6.50 6.57 -6.68
C VAL A 205 8.01 6.69 -6.57
N LYS A 206 8.71 5.54 -6.56
CA LYS A 206 10.17 5.51 -6.47
C LYS A 206 10.87 5.79 -7.81
N GLU A 207 10.23 5.36 -8.89
CA GLU A 207 10.73 5.46 -10.26
C GLU A 207 9.63 6.09 -11.10
N LEU A 208 9.95 7.22 -11.72
CA LEU A 208 9.04 7.93 -12.61
C LEU A 208 9.24 7.42 -14.02
N ASP A 209 8.17 6.93 -14.61
CA ASP A 209 8.16 6.59 -16.03
C ASP A 209 8.29 7.89 -16.86
N PRO A 210 9.20 7.95 -17.86
CA PRO A 210 9.39 9.14 -18.69
C PRO A 210 8.08 9.64 -19.34
N ALA A 211 7.15 8.74 -19.66
CA ALA A 211 5.86 9.10 -20.23
C ALA A 211 5.01 9.97 -19.29
N TRP A 212 5.30 10.00 -17.99
CA TRP A 212 4.54 10.77 -17.00
C TRP A 212 4.94 12.24 -16.96
N VAL A 213 6.18 12.55 -17.33
CA VAL A 213 6.77 13.90 -17.19
C VAL A 213 5.89 14.95 -17.87
N ARG A 214 5.37 14.64 -19.06
CA ARG A 214 4.50 15.52 -19.84
C ARG A 214 3.18 15.91 -19.16
N TYR A 215 2.74 15.14 -18.16
CA TYR A 215 1.49 15.38 -17.42
C TYR A 215 1.72 16.02 -16.05
N LEU A 216 2.94 15.91 -15.52
CA LEU A 216 3.26 16.36 -14.16
C LEU A 216 3.81 17.80 -14.10
N GLY A 217 4.06 18.43 -15.25
CA GLY A 217 4.59 19.79 -15.37
C GLY A 217 6.08 19.90 -15.01
N GLU A 218 6.68 21.08 -15.23
CA GLU A 218 8.05 21.37 -14.79
C GLU A 218 8.15 21.31 -13.25
N GLY A 219 9.12 20.57 -12.72
CA GLY A 219 9.34 20.39 -11.27
C GLY A 219 8.81 19.08 -10.67
N ALA A 220 8.51 18.07 -11.50
CA ALA A 220 8.07 16.75 -11.06
C ALA A 220 9.20 15.74 -10.75
N ALA A 221 10.46 16.14 -10.91
CA ALA A 221 11.65 15.34 -10.65
C ALA A 221 12.42 15.89 -9.44
#